data_AF-A0A0F9FN86-F1
#
_entry.id   AF-A0A0F9FN86-F1
#
_cell.length_a   1.000
_cell.length_b   1.000
_cell.length_c   1.000
_cell.angle_alpha   90.00
_cell.angle_beta   90.00
_cell.angle_gamma   90.00
#
_symmetry.space_group_name_H-M   'P 1'
#
loop_
_entity.id
_entity.type
_entity.pdbx_description
1 polymer ?
#
loop_
_entity_poly.entity_id
_entity_poly.type
_entity_poly.pdbx_seq_one_letter_code
_entity_poly.pdbx_strand_id
1 'polypeptide(L)'
;MNIGSSVKNHSFDINKLFYYVKLFSFPRLAGTGGEQKAVELTVESFKNIGFNESQIYKEPFEFSDFYSTNLIKLIMVINLTFSLLILMFVYINLFITISIAGTLAIVVFLIIRGLRHPEIPGFWGEYYGKTISATNVFTKLPAKLLPSNKAGNIIISAHLDSKSQTYRTFYRVWLYKVWLYAGIFLGGFLIIFFIRSSTIIIIDLLFI
;
A
#
# COMPACT_ATOMS: atom_id res chain seq x y z
N MET A 1 48.02 -13.10 -28.79
CA MET A 1 47.00 -12.03 -28.93
C MET A 1 46.88 -11.37 -27.56
N ASN A 2 47.47 -10.17 -27.39
CA ASN A 2 47.49 -9.47 -26.11
C ASN A 2 46.06 -9.05 -25.75
N ILE A 3 45.47 -9.76 -24.78
CA ILE A 3 44.23 -9.35 -24.14
C ILE A 3 44.60 -8.14 -23.29
N GLY A 4 44.42 -6.95 -23.87
CA GLY A 4 44.57 -5.68 -23.18
C GLY A 4 43.67 -5.68 -21.96
N SER A 5 44.26 -5.84 -20.79
CA SER A 5 43.66 -5.65 -19.48
C SER A 5 43.44 -4.16 -19.24
N SER A 6 42.60 -3.50 -20.03
CA SER A 6 41.98 -2.27 -19.58
C SER A 6 40.88 -2.66 -18.60
N VAL A 7 41.26 -2.85 -17.34
CA VAL A 7 40.31 -2.70 -16.23
C VAL A 7 39.87 -1.23 -16.29
N LYS A 8 38.89 -0.93 -17.14
CA LYS A 8 38.16 0.34 -17.03
C LYS A 8 37.58 0.29 -15.63
N ASN A 9 38.09 1.15 -14.75
CA ASN A 9 37.41 1.47 -13.50
C ASN A 9 36.03 1.97 -13.91
N HIS A 10 35.05 1.08 -13.94
CA HIS A 10 33.64 1.42 -14.03
C HIS A 10 33.24 2.02 -12.68
N SER A 11 33.82 3.18 -12.37
CA SER A 11 33.47 3.92 -11.18
C SER A 11 32.05 4.45 -11.35
N PHE A 12 31.25 4.27 -10.31
CA PHE A 12 29.95 4.90 -10.21
C PHE A 12 30.08 6.42 -10.38
N ASP A 13 29.43 6.97 -11.41
CA ASP A 13 29.47 8.41 -11.72
C ASP A 13 28.31 9.13 -11.01
N ILE A 14 28.64 9.85 -9.95
CA ILE A 14 27.70 10.61 -9.12
C ILE A 14 27.00 11.70 -9.93
N ASN A 15 27.69 12.34 -10.88
CA ASN A 15 27.11 13.41 -11.69
C ASN A 15 26.06 12.83 -12.65
N LYS A 16 26.36 11.69 -13.25
CA LYS A 16 25.41 10.96 -14.10
C LYS A 16 24.19 10.48 -13.29
N LEU A 17 24.40 9.99 -12.08
CA LEU A 17 23.30 9.65 -11.17
C LEU A 17 22.41 10.86 -10.88
N PHE A 18 23.01 11.97 -10.44
CA PHE A 18 22.28 13.19 -10.09
C PHE A 18 21.48 13.73 -11.28
N TYR A 19 22.06 13.68 -12.49
CA TYR A 19 21.37 14.03 -13.73
C TYR A 19 20.09 13.21 -13.93
N TYR A 20 20.16 11.88 -13.85
CA TYR A 20 18.97 11.04 -14.01
C TYR A 20 17.96 11.27 -12.88
N VAL A 21 18.40 11.40 -11.63
CA VAL A 21 17.49 11.72 -10.51
C VAL A 21 16.74 13.03 -10.77
N LYS A 22 17.43 14.07 -11.25
CA LYS A 22 16.82 15.35 -11.62
C LYS A 22 15.87 15.22 -12.81
N LEU A 23 16.24 14.44 -13.81
CA LEU A 23 15.43 14.18 -15.01
C LEU A 23 14.10 13.52 -14.62
N PHE A 24 14.14 12.55 -13.70
CA PHE A 24 12.97 11.91 -13.08
C PHE A 24 12.51 12.67 -11.83
N SER A 25 12.60 14.01 -11.76
CA SER A 25 12.14 14.80 -10.60
C SER A 25 10.88 15.61 -10.94
N PHE A 26 9.78 14.92 -11.20
CA PHE A 26 8.46 15.50 -11.46
C PHE A 26 7.35 14.57 -10.94
N PRO A 27 6.10 15.02 -10.71
CA PRO A 27 5.03 14.13 -10.26
C PRO A 27 4.75 13.02 -11.28
N ARG A 28 4.73 11.76 -10.82
CA ARG A 28 4.54 10.53 -11.62
C ARG A 28 3.53 9.62 -10.95
N LEU A 29 2.35 10.16 -10.67
CA LEU A 29 1.26 9.39 -10.07
C LEU A 29 0.75 8.39 -11.12
N ALA A 30 0.54 7.14 -10.72
CA ALA A 30 0.02 6.11 -11.61
C ALA A 30 -1.30 6.57 -12.27
N GLY A 31 -1.47 6.27 -13.56
CA GLY A 31 -2.62 6.66 -14.37
C GLY A 31 -2.65 8.14 -14.78
N THR A 32 -1.58 8.90 -14.55
CA THR A 32 -1.48 10.30 -14.98
C THR A 32 -0.50 10.47 -16.16
N GLY A 33 -0.60 11.58 -16.89
CA GLY A 33 0.38 11.90 -17.95
C GLY A 33 1.83 11.98 -17.44
N GLY A 34 2.04 12.22 -16.14
CA GLY A 34 3.38 12.15 -15.53
C GLY A 34 3.94 10.73 -15.50
N GLU A 35 3.12 9.71 -15.25
CA GLU A 35 3.57 8.33 -15.34
C GLU A 35 3.93 7.95 -16.79
N GLN A 36 3.08 8.29 -17.75
CA GLN A 36 3.32 8.02 -19.18
C GLN A 36 4.65 8.64 -19.64
N LYS A 37 4.88 9.91 -19.29
CA LYS A 37 6.14 10.60 -19.55
C LYS A 37 7.34 9.89 -18.90
N ALA A 38 7.19 9.36 -17.69
CA ALA A 38 8.26 8.64 -17.02
C ALA A 38 8.58 7.30 -17.68
N VAL A 39 7.56 6.57 -18.14
CA VAL A 39 7.70 5.33 -18.92
C VAL A 39 8.46 5.60 -20.21
N GLU A 40 8.09 6.63 -20.95
CA GLU A 40 8.78 7.08 -22.17
C GLU A 40 10.25 7.43 -21.89
N LEU A 41 10.48 8.28 -20.89
CA LEU A 41 11.82 8.69 -20.47
C LEU A 41 12.70 7.51 -20.04
N THR A 42 12.11 6.47 -19.46
CA THR A 42 12.81 5.24 -19.06
C THR A 42 13.26 4.45 -20.29
N VAL A 43 12.38 4.32 -21.28
CA VAL A 43 12.68 3.64 -22.56
C VAL A 43 13.79 4.38 -23.29
N GLU A 44 13.70 5.71 -23.38
CA GLU A 44 14.76 6.55 -23.97
C GLU A 44 16.08 6.41 -23.21
N SER A 45 16.03 6.38 -21.88
CA SER A 45 17.22 6.19 -21.05
C SER A 45 17.89 4.83 -21.30
N PHE A 46 17.12 3.75 -21.43
CA PHE A 46 17.67 2.44 -21.80
C PHE A 46 18.29 2.45 -23.20
N LYS A 47 17.63 3.06 -24.19
CA LYS A 47 18.20 3.24 -25.54
C LYS A 47 19.53 3.98 -25.51
N ASN A 48 19.59 5.09 -24.77
CA ASN A 48 20.79 5.91 -24.63
C ASN A 48 21.95 5.19 -23.91
N ILE A 49 21.65 4.17 -23.11
CA ILE A 49 22.65 3.33 -22.43
C ILE A 49 23.16 2.19 -23.35
N GLY A 50 22.50 1.96 -24.50
CA GLY A 50 22.91 1.01 -25.53
C GLY A 50 22.02 -0.23 -25.64
N PHE A 51 20.84 -0.23 -25.04
CA PHE A 51 19.85 -1.29 -25.25
C PHE A 51 19.09 -1.08 -26.56
N ASN A 52 18.92 -2.16 -27.33
CA ASN A 52 18.08 -2.14 -28.51
C ASN A 52 16.59 -2.20 -28.14
N GLU A 53 15.72 -1.78 -29.06
CA GLU A 53 14.25 -1.83 -28.85
C GLU A 53 13.74 -3.23 -28.50
N SER A 54 14.28 -4.27 -29.13
CA SER A 54 13.92 -5.66 -28.85
C SER A 54 14.33 -6.16 -27.46
N GLN A 55 15.13 -5.40 -26.72
CA GLN A 55 15.60 -5.73 -25.37
C GLN A 55 14.86 -4.94 -24.28
N ILE A 56 14.00 -4.01 -24.66
CA ILE A 56 13.24 -3.17 -23.73
C ILE A 56 11.79 -3.64 -23.75
N TYR A 57 11.34 -4.18 -22.63
CA TYR A 57 9.99 -4.71 -22.48
C TYR A 57 9.12 -3.72 -21.70
N LYS A 58 7.93 -3.47 -22.23
CA LYS A 58 6.86 -2.74 -21.54
C LYS A 58 5.77 -3.75 -21.18
N GLU A 59 5.50 -3.89 -19.90
CA GLU A 59 4.46 -4.78 -19.39
C GLU A 59 3.36 -3.94 -18.74
N PRO A 60 2.27 -3.67 -19.47
CA PRO A 60 1.13 -2.96 -18.93
C PRO A 60 0.39 -3.86 -17.93
N PHE A 61 -0.10 -3.27 -16.85
CA PHE A 61 -0.94 -3.93 -15.86
C PHE A 61 -2.02 -2.97 -15.37
N GLU A 62 -3.08 -3.54 -14.79
CA GLU A 62 -4.18 -2.79 -14.22
C GLU A 62 -4.35 -3.17 -12.75
N PHE A 63 -4.69 -2.18 -11.92
CA PHE A 63 -4.95 -2.39 -10.50
C PHE A 63 -6.01 -1.43 -9.98
N SER A 64 -6.69 -1.82 -8.90
CA SER A 64 -7.67 -0.95 -8.24
C SER A 64 -6.99 -0.04 -7.21
N ASP A 65 -7.28 1.26 -7.28
CA ASP A 65 -6.76 2.23 -6.30
C ASP A 65 -7.40 2.09 -4.91
N PHE A 66 -8.53 1.38 -4.81
CA PHE A 66 -9.36 1.25 -3.60
C PHE A 66 -8.53 0.93 -2.36
N TYR A 67 -7.63 -0.04 -2.44
CA TYR A 67 -6.81 -0.50 -1.32
C TYR A 67 -5.89 0.57 -0.77
N SER A 68 -5.44 1.48 -1.64
CA SER A 68 -4.50 2.55 -1.31
C SER A 68 -5.17 3.85 -0.89
N THR A 69 -6.40 4.11 -1.37
CA THR A 69 -7.09 5.40 -1.20
C THR A 69 -8.36 5.30 -0.37
N ASN A 70 -9.28 4.39 -0.74
CA ASN A 70 -10.65 4.37 -0.23
C ASN A 70 -10.85 3.43 0.94
N LEU A 71 -10.10 2.32 1.02
CA LEU A 71 -10.21 1.34 2.10
C LEU A 71 -10.02 1.96 3.47
N ILE A 72 -8.96 2.77 3.64
CA ILE A 72 -8.70 3.40 4.93
C ILE A 72 -9.78 4.42 5.31
N LYS A 73 -10.29 5.18 4.33
CA LYS A 73 -11.39 6.13 4.54
C LYS A 73 -12.65 5.40 4.96
N LEU A 74 -12.98 4.29 4.29
CA LEU A 74 -14.13 3.44 4.61
C LEU A 74 -14.03 2.90 6.04
N ILE A 75 -12.87 2.33 6.41
CA ILE A 75 -12.64 1.81 7.77
C ILE A 75 -12.80 2.93 8.81
N MET A 76 -12.23 4.12 8.55
CA MET A 76 -12.34 5.25 9.47
C MET A 76 -13.78 5.75 9.62
N VAL A 77 -14.54 5.87 8.53
CA VAL A 77 -15.94 6.32 8.55
C VAL A 77 -16.83 5.30 9.28
N ILE A 78 -16.68 4.02 8.98
CA ILE A 78 -17.41 2.95 9.66
C ILE A 78 -17.09 2.98 11.15
N ASN A 79 -15.81 3.00 11.50
CA ASN A 79 -15.40 3.00 12.91
C ASN A 79 -15.96 4.21 13.67
N LEU A 80 -15.81 5.43 13.12
CA LEU A 80 -16.36 6.64 13.73
C LEU A 80 -17.87 6.54 13.92
N THR A 81 -18.60 6.10 12.89
CA THR A 81 -20.06 5.95 12.95
C THR A 81 -20.47 5.01 14.07
N PHE A 82 -19.86 3.83 14.15
CA PHE A 82 -20.18 2.85 15.19
C PHE A 82 -19.73 3.30 16.58
N SER A 83 -18.59 4.00 16.71
CA SER A 83 -18.17 4.59 17.99
C SER A 83 -19.18 5.61 18.51
N LEU A 84 -19.73 6.46 17.63
CA LEU A 84 -20.78 7.41 17.99
C LEU A 84 -22.08 6.70 18.40
N LEU A 85 -22.48 5.65 17.67
CA LEU A 85 -23.64 4.84 18.03
C LEU A 85 -23.45 4.15 19.39
N ILE A 86 -22.29 3.55 19.64
CA ILE A 86 -21.96 2.93 20.93
C ILE A 86 -22.04 3.99 22.04
N LEU A 87 -21.43 5.17 21.86
CA LEU A 87 -21.47 6.25 22.84
C LEU A 87 -22.91 6.70 23.14
N MET A 88 -23.76 6.77 22.12
CA MET A 88 -25.16 7.18 22.29
C MET A 88 -25.98 6.11 23.02
N PHE A 89 -25.80 4.84 22.68
CA PHE A 89 -26.63 3.75 23.20
C PHE A 89 -26.11 3.12 24.49
N VAL A 90 -24.84 3.31 24.86
CA VAL A 90 -24.27 2.73 26.09
C VAL A 90 -25.01 3.18 27.35
N TYR A 91 -25.53 4.40 27.34
CA TYR A 91 -26.32 4.96 28.44
C TYR A 91 -27.82 4.67 28.36
N ILE A 92 -28.31 4.21 27.21
CA ILE A 92 -29.74 3.93 26.99
C ILE A 92 -30.05 2.46 27.25
N ASN A 93 -29.31 1.56 26.59
CA ASN A 93 -29.56 0.13 26.69
C ASN A 93 -28.30 -0.67 26.33
N LEU A 94 -27.84 -1.47 27.29
CA LEU A 94 -26.65 -2.31 27.14
C LEU A 94 -26.81 -3.35 26.03
N PHE A 95 -27.96 -4.01 25.91
CA PHE A 95 -28.17 -5.02 24.87
C PHE A 95 -28.11 -4.43 23.46
N ILE A 96 -28.71 -3.25 23.25
CA ILE A 96 -28.61 -2.52 21.97
C ILE A 96 -27.14 -2.20 21.66
N THR A 97 -26.38 -1.74 22.65
CA THR A 97 -24.95 -1.43 22.50
C THR A 97 -24.14 -2.65 22.08
N ILE A 98 -24.40 -3.81 22.69
CA ILE A 98 -23.75 -5.08 22.33
C ILE A 98 -24.14 -5.51 20.92
N SER A 99 -25.42 -5.40 20.55
CA SER A 99 -25.88 -5.70 19.19
C SER A 99 -25.16 -4.82 18.17
N ILE A 100 -25.05 -3.52 18.41
CA ILE A 100 -24.33 -2.58 17.53
C ILE A 100 -22.85 -2.95 17.41
N ALA A 101 -22.19 -3.24 18.54
CA ALA A 101 -20.78 -3.67 18.54
C ALA A 101 -20.57 -5.00 17.80
N GLY A 102 -21.49 -5.95 17.97
CA GLY A 102 -21.51 -7.22 17.24
C GLY A 102 -21.70 -7.02 15.74
N THR A 103 -22.62 -6.16 15.33
CA THR A 103 -22.82 -5.78 13.92
C THR A 103 -21.56 -5.15 13.33
N LEU A 104 -20.88 -4.24 14.05
CA LEU A 104 -19.60 -3.68 13.61
C LEU A 104 -18.58 -4.78 13.36
N ALA A 105 -18.42 -5.71 14.30
CA ALA A 105 -17.45 -6.80 14.19
C ALA A 105 -17.73 -7.67 12.95
N ILE A 106 -19.01 -7.98 12.67
CA ILE A 106 -19.43 -8.71 11.47
C ILE A 106 -19.09 -7.91 10.20
N VAL A 107 -19.40 -6.62 10.16
CA VAL A 107 -19.11 -5.75 9.01
C VAL A 107 -17.60 -5.70 8.73
N VAL A 108 -16.78 -5.48 9.77
CA VAL A 108 -15.32 -5.48 9.65
C VAL A 108 -14.79 -6.82 9.16
N PHE A 109 -15.32 -7.93 9.70
CA PHE A 109 -14.97 -9.28 9.24
C PHE A 109 -15.30 -9.50 7.75
N LEU A 110 -16.48 -9.05 7.30
CA LEU A 110 -16.87 -9.14 5.89
C LEU A 110 -16.01 -8.27 4.98
N ILE A 111 -15.59 -7.08 5.43
CA ILE A 111 -14.64 -6.24 4.70
C ILE A 111 -13.33 -6.97 4.53
N ILE A 112 -12.73 -7.46 5.62
CA ILE A 112 -11.45 -8.19 5.60
C ILE A 112 -11.54 -9.42 4.69
N ARG A 113 -12.62 -10.20 4.78
CA ARG A 113 -12.85 -11.37 3.92
C ARG A 113 -13.01 -11.00 2.45
N GLY A 114 -13.54 -9.81 2.15
CA GLY A 114 -13.74 -9.30 0.80
C GLY A 114 -12.47 -8.69 0.17
N LEU A 115 -11.41 -8.47 0.95
CA LEU A 115 -10.14 -7.97 0.42
C LEU A 115 -9.46 -9.05 -0.42
N ARG A 116 -9.04 -8.69 -1.63
CA ARG A 116 -8.24 -9.53 -2.54
C ARG A 116 -6.94 -8.82 -2.90
N HIS A 117 -6.08 -9.50 -3.66
CA HIS A 117 -4.87 -8.87 -4.22
C HIS A 117 -5.28 -7.66 -5.09
N PRO A 118 -4.55 -6.52 -5.06
CA PRO A 118 -4.95 -5.32 -5.82
C PRO A 118 -5.09 -5.50 -7.34
N GLU A 119 -4.38 -6.48 -7.90
CA GLU A 119 -4.41 -6.86 -9.32
C GLU A 119 -5.62 -7.74 -9.67
N ILE A 120 -6.27 -8.35 -8.68
CA ILE A 120 -7.51 -9.12 -8.86
C ILE A 120 -8.59 -8.35 -8.10
N PRO A 121 -9.34 -7.46 -8.76
CA PRO A 121 -10.34 -6.65 -8.08
C PRO A 121 -11.35 -7.58 -7.40
N GLY A 122 -11.33 -7.58 -6.06
CA GLY A 122 -12.41 -8.15 -5.27
C GLY A 122 -13.62 -7.22 -5.32
N PHE A 123 -14.72 -7.63 -4.68
CA PHE A 123 -15.95 -6.83 -4.61
C PHE A 123 -15.68 -5.36 -4.30
N TRP A 124 -14.87 -5.07 -3.29
CA TRP A 124 -14.58 -3.68 -2.91
C TRP A 124 -13.76 -2.92 -3.96
N GLY A 125 -12.78 -3.59 -4.57
CA GLY A 125 -11.93 -2.99 -5.58
C GLY A 125 -12.65 -2.70 -6.90
N GLU A 126 -13.63 -3.55 -7.26
CA GLU A 126 -14.44 -3.44 -8.47
C GLU A 126 -15.49 -2.32 -8.36
N TYR A 127 -16.22 -2.24 -7.24
CA TYR A 127 -17.35 -1.32 -7.10
C TYR A 127 -16.98 0.04 -6.48
N TYR A 128 -15.92 0.11 -5.68
CA TYR A 128 -15.56 1.31 -4.92
C TYR A 128 -14.16 1.85 -5.24
N GLY A 129 -13.45 1.22 -6.17
CA GLY A 129 -12.16 1.67 -6.67
C GLY A 129 -12.26 2.22 -8.09
N LYS A 130 -11.22 2.94 -8.49
CA LYS A 130 -10.93 3.24 -9.90
C LYS A 130 -9.85 2.28 -10.37
N THR A 131 -10.09 1.64 -11.51
CA THR A 131 -9.05 0.88 -12.20
C THR A 131 -8.04 1.85 -12.79
N ILE A 132 -6.77 1.67 -12.42
CA ILE A 132 -5.64 2.44 -12.90
C ILE A 132 -4.80 1.52 -13.78
N SER A 133 -4.46 1.99 -14.97
CA SER A 133 -3.46 1.34 -15.83
C SER A 133 -2.09 1.89 -15.48
N ALA A 134 -1.10 1.01 -15.37
CA ALA A 134 0.30 1.35 -15.18
C ALA A 134 1.20 0.45 -16.02
N THR A 135 2.48 0.82 -16.14
CA THR A 135 3.42 0.06 -16.99
C THR A 135 4.75 -0.20 -16.28
N ASN A 136 5.13 -1.46 -16.21
CA ASN A 136 6.48 -1.87 -15.85
C ASN A 136 7.39 -1.79 -17.09
N VAL A 137 8.60 -1.27 -16.91
CA VAL A 137 9.62 -1.26 -17.96
C VAL A 137 10.84 -2.00 -17.46
N PHE A 138 11.28 -3.01 -18.20
CA PHE A 138 12.45 -3.79 -17.82
C PHE A 138 13.28 -4.21 -19.03
N THR A 139 14.52 -4.59 -18.76
CA THR A 139 15.42 -5.17 -19.75
C THR A 139 16.08 -6.42 -19.17
N LYS A 140 16.43 -7.37 -20.04
CA LYS A 140 17.09 -8.61 -19.67
C LYS A 140 18.47 -8.68 -20.29
N LEU A 141 19.48 -8.62 -19.44
CA LEU A 141 20.86 -8.86 -19.83
C LEU A 141 21.17 -10.36 -19.74
N PRO A 142 21.46 -11.06 -20.85
CA PRO A 142 21.84 -12.46 -20.80
C PRO A 142 23.22 -12.61 -20.15
N ALA A 143 23.45 -13.75 -19.49
CA ALA A 143 24.77 -14.09 -18.97
C ALA A 143 25.77 -14.21 -20.13
N LYS A 144 26.96 -13.64 -19.95
CA LYS A 144 27.98 -13.56 -21.01
C LYS A 144 28.58 -14.92 -21.37
N LEU A 145 28.73 -15.81 -20.38
CA LEU A 145 29.47 -17.08 -20.52
C LEU A 145 28.61 -18.33 -20.33
N LEU A 146 27.43 -18.19 -19.74
CA LEU A 146 26.56 -19.31 -19.41
C LEU A 146 25.28 -19.27 -20.25
N PRO A 147 24.79 -20.42 -20.72
CA PRO A 147 23.47 -20.50 -21.33
C PRO A 147 22.39 -20.15 -20.28
N SER A 148 21.29 -19.57 -20.74
CA SER A 148 20.21 -19.03 -19.89
C SER A 148 19.62 -20.03 -18.89
N ASN A 149 19.68 -21.33 -19.18
CA ASN A 149 19.20 -22.41 -18.32
C ASN A 149 20.16 -22.80 -17.18
N LYS A 150 21.42 -22.37 -17.23
CA LYS A 150 22.45 -22.63 -16.22
C LYS A 150 22.90 -21.36 -15.49
N ALA A 151 22.50 -20.19 -15.99
CA ALA A 151 22.80 -18.91 -15.36
C ALA A 151 21.79 -18.59 -14.25
N GLY A 152 22.28 -18.12 -13.10
CA GLY A 152 21.43 -17.49 -12.08
C GLY A 152 20.92 -16.13 -12.54
N ASN A 153 19.75 -15.71 -12.05
CA ASN A 153 19.18 -14.40 -12.32
C ASN A 153 19.47 -13.43 -11.18
N ILE A 154 19.92 -12.22 -11.52
CA ILE A 154 19.97 -11.08 -10.59
C ILE A 154 18.90 -10.09 -11.04
N ILE A 155 17.99 -9.75 -10.14
CA ILE A 155 16.91 -8.79 -10.40
C ILE A 155 17.28 -7.49 -9.68
N ILE A 156 17.37 -6.41 -10.45
CA ILE A 156 17.53 -5.04 -9.93
C ILE A 156 16.25 -4.31 -10.32
N SER A 157 15.48 -3.88 -9.32
CA SER A 157 14.21 -3.17 -9.52
C SER A 157 14.20 -1.86 -8.76
N ALA A 158 13.44 -0.90 -9.30
CA ALA A 158 13.16 0.37 -8.65
C ALA A 158 11.74 0.80 -9.00
N HIS A 159 11.08 1.46 -8.06
CA HIS A 159 9.78 2.08 -8.32
C HIS A 159 9.96 3.35 -9.14
N LEU A 160 9.24 3.44 -10.25
CA LEU A 160 9.25 4.61 -11.12
C LEU A 160 8.23 5.66 -10.66
N ASP A 161 7.12 5.22 -10.09
CA ASP A 161 6.00 6.04 -9.67
C ASP A 161 6.31 6.89 -8.43
N SER A 162 5.57 7.98 -8.27
CA SER A 162 5.59 8.80 -7.06
C SER A 162 4.36 8.51 -6.20
N LYS A 163 4.47 8.67 -4.87
CA LYS A 163 3.34 8.54 -3.95
C LYS A 163 2.58 9.87 -3.81
N SER A 164 1.25 9.84 -3.90
CA SER A 164 0.34 11.00 -3.74
C SER A 164 0.08 11.40 -2.28
N GLN A 165 0.95 11.07 -1.34
CA GLN A 165 0.67 11.21 0.09
C GLN A 165 1.04 12.59 0.63
N THR A 166 0.04 13.35 1.08
CA THR A 166 0.23 14.68 1.71
C THR A 166 0.82 14.59 3.11
N TYR A 167 0.41 13.59 3.90
CA TYR A 167 0.85 13.42 5.29
C TYR A 167 2.08 12.54 5.39
N ARG A 168 3.03 12.95 6.25
CA ARG A 168 4.21 12.15 6.57
C ARG A 168 3.81 10.79 7.13
N THR A 169 4.51 9.74 6.71
CA THR A 169 4.29 8.35 7.15
C THR A 169 4.27 8.20 8.67
N PHE A 170 5.12 8.96 9.37
CA PHE A 170 5.20 8.93 10.83
C PHE A 170 3.86 9.20 11.52
N TYR A 171 3.18 10.30 11.16
CA TYR A 171 1.90 10.67 11.79
C TYR A 171 0.80 9.67 11.48
N ARG A 172 0.80 9.09 10.27
CA ARG A 172 -0.16 8.05 9.89
C ARG A 172 0.01 6.81 10.74
N VAL A 173 1.24 6.33 10.91
CA VAL A 173 1.54 5.16 11.74
C VAL A 173 1.13 5.43 13.18
N TRP A 174 1.42 6.61 13.71
CA TRP A 174 1.01 6.99 15.07
C TRP A 174 -0.52 7.00 15.22
N LEU A 175 -1.23 7.62 14.27
CA LEU A 175 -2.70 7.66 14.26
C LEU A 175 -3.31 6.25 14.17
N TYR A 176 -2.77 5.37 13.32
CA TYR A 176 -3.24 3.98 13.24
C TYR A 176 -2.98 3.20 14.53
N LYS A 177 -1.85 3.44 15.22
CA LYS A 177 -1.57 2.84 16.52
C LYS A 177 -2.56 3.30 17.59
N VAL A 178 -2.76 4.62 17.72
CA VAL A 178 -3.72 5.19 18.68
C VAL A 178 -5.12 4.64 18.42
N TRP A 179 -5.54 4.61 17.16
CA TRP A 179 -6.82 4.06 16.75
C TRP A 179 -6.98 2.57 17.11
N LEU A 180 -5.96 1.75 16.82
CA LEU A 180 -5.96 0.32 17.15
C LEU A 180 -6.07 0.09 18.66
N TYR A 181 -5.22 0.76 19.44
CA TYR A 181 -5.26 0.63 20.90
C TYR A 181 -6.58 1.12 21.48
N ALA A 182 -7.11 2.25 21.01
CA ALA A 182 -8.42 2.76 21.42
C ALA A 182 -9.55 1.74 21.16
N GLY A 183 -9.53 1.07 20.01
CA GLY A 183 -10.49 0.00 19.70
C GLY A 183 -10.38 -1.20 20.65
N ILE A 184 -9.16 -1.63 20.98
CA ILE A 184 -8.92 -2.73 21.93
C ILE A 184 -9.40 -2.35 23.34
N PHE A 185 -9.06 -1.15 23.81
CA PHE A 185 -9.49 -0.65 25.12
C PHE A 185 -11.01 -0.50 25.20
N LEU A 186 -11.65 0.01 24.14
CA LEU A 186 -13.11 0.11 24.06
C LEU A 186 -13.77 -1.28 24.13
N GLY A 187 -13.24 -2.25 23.40
CA GLY A 187 -13.74 -3.63 23.44
C GLY A 187 -13.61 -4.24 24.85
N GLY A 188 -12.46 -4.09 25.49
CA GLY A 188 -12.23 -4.54 26.86
C GLY A 188 -13.17 -3.86 27.86
N PHE A 189 -13.36 -2.55 27.73
CA PHE A 189 -14.30 -1.79 28.56
C PHE A 189 -15.73 -2.30 28.41
N LEU A 190 -16.20 -2.54 27.18
CA LEU A 190 -17.54 -3.07 26.93
C LEU A 190 -17.74 -4.47 27.52
N ILE A 191 -16.72 -5.33 27.46
CA ILE A 191 -16.76 -6.68 28.07
C ILE A 191 -16.89 -6.56 29.59
N ILE A 192 -16.05 -5.74 30.23
CA ILE A 192 -16.10 -5.52 31.68
C ILE A 192 -17.45 -4.93 32.09
N PHE A 193 -17.94 -3.93 31.35
CA PHE A 193 -19.22 -3.29 31.58
C PHE A 193 -20.39 -4.28 31.46
N PHE A 194 -20.35 -5.18 30.49
CA PHE A 194 -21.33 -6.25 30.33
C PHE A 194 -21.32 -7.23 31.51
N ILE A 195 -20.14 -7.70 31.93
CA ILE A 195 -20.01 -8.61 33.08
C ILE A 195 -20.57 -7.96 34.34
N ARG A 196 -20.18 -6.72 34.64
CA ARG A 196 -20.70 -5.96 35.79
C ARG A 196 -22.22 -5.81 35.74
N SER A 197 -22.78 -5.52 34.58
CA SER A 197 -24.22 -5.27 34.45
C SER A 197 -25.05 -6.57 34.49
N SER A 198 -24.45 -7.70 34.14
CA SER A 198 -25.13 -9.01 34.04
C SER A 198 -24.89 -9.91 35.25
N THR A 199 -24.00 -9.53 36.15
CA THR A 199 -23.73 -10.25 37.40
C THR A 199 -24.05 -9.35 38.60
N ILE A 200 -24.44 -9.93 39.74
CA ILE A 200 -24.65 -9.20 41.01
C ILE A 200 -23.30 -8.75 41.63
N ILE A 201 -22.17 -9.11 40.98
CA ILE A 201 -20.84 -8.76 41.46
C ILE A 201 -20.67 -7.24 41.35
N ILE A 202 -20.74 -6.56 42.49
CA ILE A 202 -20.41 -5.14 42.63
C ILE A 202 -18.89 -5.03 42.46
N ILE A 203 -18.46 -4.86 41.21
CA ILE A 203 -17.13 -4.35 40.92
C ILE A 203 -17.23 -2.83 41.03
N ASP A 204 -16.72 -2.28 42.13
CA ASP A 204 -16.54 -0.84 42.28
C ASP A 204 -15.49 -0.36 41.26
N LEU A 205 -15.95 -0.02 40.07
CA LEU A 205 -15.19 0.75 39.08
C LEU A 205 -15.16 2.24 39.45
N LEU A 206 -14.97 2.54 40.73
CA LEU A 206 -14.65 3.87 41.26
C LEU A 206 -13.13 4.00 41.33
N PHE A 207 -12.50 4.05 40.17
CA PHE A 207 -11.18 4.66 40.01
C PHE A 207 -11.18 5.40 38.67
N ILE A 208 -11.78 6.59 38.71
CA ILE A 208 -11.36 7.73 37.90
C ILE A 208 -10.28 8.45 38.71
#